data_AF-A0A955C5Y1-F1
#
_entry.id   AF-A0A955C5Y1-F1
#
_cell.length_a   1.000
_cell.length_b   1.000
_cell.length_c   1.000
_cell.angle_alpha   90.00
_cell.angle_beta   90.00
_cell.angle_gamma   90.00
#
_symmetry.space_group_name_H-M   'P 1'
#
loop_
_entity.id
_entity.type
_entity.pdbx_description
1 polymer ?
#
loop_
_entity_poly.entity_id
_entity_poly.type
_entity_poly.pdbx_seq_one_letter_code
_entity_poly.pdbx_strand_id
1 'polypeptide(L)'
;MKKSHTYRQLQLPKMTQRLVLLVVGWLVVLANQPPVFAREMQLTGIQMGKKKELATGVWYQHASDKSIPWEIDIIEIDLNEPTIEIVSIDAITPSLREKLPDLAKRGRAIAAINAGFFNMETGESVSHFELDDVIHTHTRADLPPRSTMGFTDGGAPKAIMAVVDTEGTPASHADEWKQVMHAIAGGPGLIDEGNVTITDEFEGFGKVNFVEKRHPRTAMGFNSKTNRMFWVTVDGRQPEWSVGMDLFELTHLMADLGCDNAMNFDGGGSTTCVANGKVVNRVSGKDRTLRAVSNAWIVRKALPEIIVDNDSPNASKSGNWSMVAEKGCFGNDALVFTSNSDDDKPAVITWSPTLPAPGEYLVEGWWVAGPDRTDTATFSLSVGDKTQEITVNQQRLGSHWNELGRLAIAEDSTPRITLTRSAAGTGSISADAIRLTKLGTAK
;
A
#
# COMPACT_ATOMS: atom_id res chain seq x y z
N MET A 1 45.16 30.32 -51.83
CA MET A 1 46.16 31.17 -51.15
C MET A 1 45.52 31.86 -49.95
N LYS A 2 46.22 31.83 -48.79
CA LYS A 2 46.00 32.59 -47.54
C LYS A 2 44.75 32.21 -46.71
N LYS A 3 44.77 32.06 -45.38
CA LYS A 3 45.82 32.02 -44.32
C LYS A 3 45.13 31.41 -43.08
N SER A 4 45.83 30.52 -42.36
CA SER A 4 45.46 30.00 -41.04
C SER A 4 45.63 31.07 -39.95
N HIS A 5 44.76 31.11 -38.93
CA HIS A 5 45.04 31.70 -37.61
C HIS A 5 44.58 30.73 -36.51
N THR A 6 45.54 30.34 -35.68
CA THR A 6 45.45 29.41 -34.56
C THR A 6 45.07 30.18 -33.28
N TYR A 7 44.09 29.70 -32.51
CA TYR A 7 43.80 30.22 -31.17
C TYR A 7 44.71 29.57 -30.11
N ARG A 8 45.35 30.43 -29.32
CA ARG A 8 46.30 30.09 -28.25
C ARG A 8 45.52 29.98 -26.93
N GLN A 9 45.60 28.83 -26.24
CA GLN A 9 45.04 28.66 -24.90
C GLN A 9 45.79 29.52 -23.88
N LEU A 10 45.04 30.29 -23.06
CA LEU A 10 45.55 30.99 -21.89
C LEU A 10 45.59 30.02 -20.69
N GLN A 11 46.77 29.77 -20.15
CA GLN A 11 46.97 29.12 -18.85
C GLN A 11 46.96 30.18 -17.74
N LEU A 12 46.17 29.94 -16.68
CA LEU A 12 46.14 30.77 -15.47
C LEU A 12 47.31 30.41 -14.51
N PRO A 13 47.87 31.38 -13.74
CA PRO A 13 49.06 31.16 -12.92
C PRO A 13 48.80 30.36 -11.63
N LYS A 14 49.77 29.53 -11.23
CA LYS A 14 49.78 28.57 -10.10
C LYS A 14 49.81 29.20 -8.68
N MET A 15 49.12 30.31 -8.42
CA MET A 15 49.16 30.97 -7.12
C MET A 15 47.77 31.28 -6.53
N THR A 16 46.85 30.31 -6.61
CA THR A 16 45.54 30.34 -5.94
C THR A 16 45.11 29.00 -5.32
N GLN A 17 46.01 28.00 -5.24
CA GLN A 17 45.70 26.68 -4.67
C GLN A 17 46.01 26.53 -3.17
N ARG A 18 46.60 27.52 -2.49
CA ARG A 18 46.92 27.43 -1.06
C ARG A 18 45.97 28.17 -0.11
N LEU A 19 45.01 28.95 -0.61
CA LEU A 19 43.99 29.60 0.22
C LEU A 19 42.65 28.83 0.25
N VAL A 20 42.41 27.92 -0.71
CA VAL A 20 41.18 27.10 -0.77
C VAL A 20 41.23 25.91 0.19
N LEU A 21 42.43 25.41 0.53
CA LEU A 21 42.59 24.24 1.42
C LEU A 21 42.38 24.54 2.91
N LEU A 22 42.48 25.80 3.35
CA LEU A 22 42.25 26.17 4.76
C LEU A 22 40.78 26.46 5.08
N VAL A 23 39.95 26.80 4.08
CA VAL A 23 38.50 26.98 4.26
C VAL A 23 37.74 25.66 4.14
N VAL A 24 38.21 24.73 3.30
CA VAL A 24 37.63 23.37 3.19
C VAL A 24 37.94 22.53 4.45
N GLY A 25 39.11 22.71 5.07
CA GLY A 25 39.47 22.01 6.31
C GLY A 25 38.61 22.39 7.53
N TRP A 26 38.03 23.60 7.56
CA TRP A 26 37.11 24.03 8.63
C TRP A 26 35.65 23.62 8.37
N LEU A 27 35.23 23.51 7.10
CA LEU A 27 33.90 23.01 6.74
C LEU A 27 33.76 21.49 6.94
N VAL A 28 34.84 20.72 6.72
CA VAL A 28 34.83 19.26 6.93
C VAL A 28 34.80 18.86 8.42
N VAL A 29 35.28 19.73 9.32
CA VAL A 29 35.21 19.47 10.77
C VAL A 29 33.80 19.77 11.35
N LEU A 30 32.99 20.58 10.65
CA LEU A 30 31.57 20.77 11.00
C LEU A 30 30.64 19.72 10.36
N ALA A 31 31.07 19.05 9.28
CA ALA A 31 30.30 17.99 8.62
C ALA A 31 30.39 16.61 9.30
N ASN A 32 31.19 16.48 10.36
CA ASN A 32 31.36 15.24 11.14
C ASN A 32 30.89 15.39 12.61
N GLN A 33 30.12 16.44 12.89
CA GLN A 33 29.29 16.47 14.09
C GLN A 33 27.95 15.83 13.69
N PRO A 34 27.44 14.82 14.42
CA PRO A 34 26.06 14.37 14.19
C PRO A 34 25.13 15.60 14.23
N PRO A 35 24.06 15.63 13.42
CA PRO A 35 23.11 16.74 13.46
C PRO A 35 22.75 17.03 14.92
N VAL A 36 22.83 18.32 15.28
CA VAL A 36 22.76 18.85 16.65
C VAL A 36 21.43 18.52 17.38
N PHE A 37 20.49 17.85 16.70
CA PHE A 37 19.23 17.35 17.25
C PHE A 37 19.29 15.94 17.87
N ALA A 38 20.35 15.16 17.69
CA ALA A 38 20.52 13.85 18.35
C ALA A 38 21.11 13.96 19.77
N ARG A 39 20.83 15.05 20.50
CA ARG A 39 21.19 15.17 21.92
C ARG A 39 20.02 14.75 22.80
N GLU A 40 20.11 13.51 23.27
CA GLU A 40 19.55 13.03 24.55
C GLU A 40 18.04 13.13 24.78
N MET A 41 17.19 12.72 23.82
CA MET A 41 15.85 12.26 24.19
C MET A 41 15.75 10.75 23.99
N GLN A 42 16.37 10.01 24.92
CA GLN A 42 16.11 8.58 25.04
C GLN A 42 14.80 8.43 25.80
N LEU A 43 13.79 7.78 25.21
CA LEU A 43 12.47 7.59 25.83
C LEU A 43 12.52 6.48 26.90
N THR A 44 13.37 6.67 27.90
CA THR A 44 13.68 5.69 28.96
C THR A 44 12.49 5.34 29.87
N GLY A 45 11.41 6.13 29.83
CA GLY A 45 10.20 5.89 30.61
C GLY A 45 9.22 4.89 29.99
N ILE A 46 9.38 4.53 28.72
CA ILE A 46 8.46 3.60 28.03
C ILE A 46 8.65 2.19 28.57
N GLN A 47 7.58 1.63 29.13
CA GLN A 47 7.50 0.27 29.62
C GLN A 47 6.90 -0.64 28.54
N MET A 48 7.73 -1.54 28.02
CA MET A 48 7.31 -2.55 27.06
C MET A 48 6.54 -3.68 27.76
N GLY A 49 5.31 -3.94 27.32
CA GLY A 49 4.49 -5.04 27.79
C GLY A 49 4.93 -6.39 27.22
N LYS A 50 4.15 -7.44 27.49
CA LYS A 50 4.43 -8.79 26.96
C LYS A 50 4.20 -8.83 25.44
N LYS A 51 5.24 -9.19 24.69
CA LYS A 51 5.17 -9.51 23.26
C LYS A 51 4.38 -10.81 23.02
N LYS A 52 3.44 -10.78 22.09
CA LYS A 52 2.55 -11.89 21.72
C LYS A 52 2.71 -12.19 20.24
N GLU A 53 3.01 -13.44 19.90
CA GLU A 53 3.01 -13.88 18.51
C GLU A 53 1.57 -13.97 18.00
N LEU A 54 1.30 -13.33 16.86
CA LEU A 54 0.01 -13.38 16.16
C LEU A 54 0.01 -14.48 15.09
N ALA A 55 1.14 -14.59 14.39
CA ALA A 55 1.48 -15.61 13.41
C ALA A 55 3.01 -15.70 13.32
N THR A 56 3.54 -16.73 12.66
CA THR A 56 4.98 -16.81 12.37
C THR A 56 5.44 -15.53 11.68
N GLY A 57 6.48 -14.89 12.23
CA GLY A 57 7.01 -13.63 11.70
C GLY A 57 6.21 -12.38 12.07
N VAL A 58 5.12 -12.46 12.82
CA VAL A 58 4.27 -11.29 13.18
C VAL A 58 3.94 -11.29 14.67
N TRP A 59 4.30 -10.22 15.36
CA TRP A 59 4.06 -10.06 16.80
C TRP A 59 3.32 -8.76 17.11
N TYR A 60 2.54 -8.79 18.18
CA TYR A 60 1.95 -7.62 18.80
C TYR A 60 2.57 -7.37 20.17
N GLN A 61 2.84 -6.10 20.48
CA GLN A 61 3.27 -5.66 21.78
C GLN A 61 2.62 -4.33 22.12
N HIS A 62 2.12 -4.23 23.34
CA HIS A 62 1.65 -2.97 23.89
C HIS A 62 2.76 -2.35 24.75
N ALA A 63 2.92 -1.03 24.70
CA ALA A 63 3.86 -0.27 25.50
C ALA A 63 3.19 0.98 26.08
N SER A 64 3.65 1.44 27.24
CA SER A 64 3.08 2.61 27.89
C SER A 64 4.12 3.42 28.65
N ASP A 65 3.88 4.72 28.78
CA ASP A 65 4.59 5.59 29.72
C ASP A 65 3.54 6.33 30.56
N LYS A 66 3.64 6.25 31.89
CA LYS A 66 2.68 6.92 32.80
C LYS A 66 3.12 8.33 33.19
N SER A 67 4.41 8.64 33.07
CA SER A 67 4.96 9.96 33.38
C SER A 67 4.55 10.97 32.32
N ILE A 68 4.51 10.54 31.07
CA ILE A 68 3.88 11.22 29.96
C ILE A 68 2.83 10.22 29.45
N PRO A 69 1.54 10.38 29.79
CA PRO A 69 0.51 9.38 29.48
C PRO A 69 0.53 8.99 28.01
N TRP A 70 1.16 7.87 27.69
CA TRP A 70 1.31 7.32 26.36
C TRP A 70 0.87 5.88 26.39
N GLU A 71 0.05 5.53 25.42
CA GLU A 71 -0.44 4.17 25.19
C GLU A 71 -0.14 3.87 23.73
N ILE A 72 0.71 2.85 23.52
CA ILE A 72 1.38 2.58 22.25
C ILE A 72 1.14 1.12 21.90
N ASP A 73 0.64 0.87 20.69
CA ASP A 73 0.49 -0.47 20.14
C ASP A 73 1.49 -0.65 18.99
N ILE A 74 2.22 -1.76 19.04
CA ILE A 74 3.33 -2.06 18.14
C ILE A 74 3.05 -3.41 17.48
N ILE A 75 3.03 -3.43 16.14
CA ILE A 75 3.13 -4.66 15.35
C ILE A 75 4.56 -4.77 14.85
N GLU A 76 5.25 -5.83 15.24
CA GLU A 76 6.57 -6.16 14.73
C GLU A 76 6.46 -7.26 13.68
N ILE A 77 7.14 -7.08 12.55
CA ILE A 77 7.09 -7.98 11.40
C ILE A 77 8.51 -8.38 11.00
N ASP A 78 8.74 -9.68 10.81
CA ASP A 78 9.94 -10.24 10.18
C ASP A 78 9.81 -10.18 8.66
N LEU A 79 10.50 -9.26 8.02
CA LEU A 79 10.48 -9.16 6.56
C LEU A 79 11.27 -10.29 5.88
N ASN A 80 11.94 -11.17 6.64
CA ASN A 80 12.54 -12.38 6.08
C ASN A 80 11.55 -13.56 6.02
N GLU A 81 10.36 -13.43 6.59
CA GLU A 81 9.36 -14.52 6.62
C GLU A 81 8.65 -14.63 5.26
N PRO A 82 8.87 -15.70 4.47
CA PRO A 82 8.28 -15.82 3.14
C PRO A 82 6.80 -16.23 3.14
N THR A 83 6.23 -16.59 4.29
CA THR A 83 4.82 -17.00 4.39
C THR A 83 3.86 -15.85 4.68
N ILE A 84 4.36 -14.62 4.75
CA ILE A 84 3.55 -13.42 4.92
C ILE A 84 3.75 -12.47 3.74
N GLU A 85 2.75 -11.62 3.53
CA GLU A 85 2.78 -10.51 2.58
C GLU A 85 2.28 -9.25 3.29
N ILE A 86 2.82 -8.10 2.90
CA ILE A 86 2.35 -6.78 3.33
C ILE A 86 1.73 -6.11 2.10
N VAL A 87 0.42 -5.86 2.17
CA VAL A 87 -0.34 -5.35 1.04
C VAL A 87 -1.10 -4.08 1.41
N SER A 88 -1.22 -3.20 0.44
CA SER A 88 -2.10 -2.05 0.50
C SER A 88 -3.56 -2.51 0.31
N ILE A 89 -4.51 -1.80 0.90
CA ILE A 89 -5.94 -2.04 0.66
C ILE A 89 -6.71 -0.72 0.78
N ASP A 90 -7.60 -0.44 -0.15
CA ASP A 90 -8.45 0.74 -0.15
C ASP A 90 -9.89 0.44 0.25
N ALA A 91 -10.69 1.48 0.45
CA ALA A 91 -12.09 1.41 0.73
C ALA A 91 -12.92 1.36 -0.55
N ILE A 92 -13.68 0.28 -0.73
CA ILE A 92 -14.45 0.00 -1.95
C ILE A 92 -15.93 0.40 -1.83
N THR A 93 -16.30 1.13 -0.77
CA THR A 93 -17.67 1.61 -0.59
C THR A 93 -17.94 2.84 -1.46
N PRO A 94 -19.21 3.17 -1.76
CA PRO A 94 -19.54 4.40 -2.49
C PRO A 94 -19.05 5.69 -1.82
N SER A 95 -18.75 5.64 -0.52
CA SER A 95 -18.21 6.77 0.24
C SER A 95 -16.68 6.82 0.25
N LEU A 96 -16.02 5.87 -0.42
CA LEU A 96 -14.57 5.67 -0.46
C LEU A 96 -13.94 5.62 0.93
N ARG A 97 -14.71 5.15 1.91
CA ARG A 97 -14.29 5.02 3.31
C ARG A 97 -14.86 3.76 3.94
N GLU A 98 -14.02 3.05 4.67
CA GLU A 98 -14.38 1.86 5.44
C GLU A 98 -13.70 1.90 6.81
N LYS A 99 -14.30 1.28 7.82
CA LYS A 99 -13.64 1.16 9.12
C LYS A 99 -12.51 0.13 9.01
N LEU A 100 -11.39 0.38 9.67
CA LEU A 100 -10.22 -0.51 9.60
C LEU A 100 -10.53 -2.00 9.90
N PRO A 101 -11.39 -2.37 10.88
CA PRO A 101 -11.74 -3.78 11.09
C PRO A 101 -12.44 -4.44 9.89
N ASP A 102 -13.19 -3.68 9.10
CA ASP A 102 -13.88 -4.20 7.93
C ASP A 102 -12.87 -4.42 6.78
N LEU A 103 -11.95 -3.48 6.57
CA LEU A 103 -10.80 -3.63 5.67
C LEU A 103 -9.93 -4.83 6.06
N ALA A 104 -9.56 -4.94 7.34
CA ALA A 104 -8.76 -6.03 7.88
C ALA A 104 -9.44 -7.40 7.66
N LYS A 105 -10.76 -7.46 7.87
CA LYS A 105 -11.53 -8.68 7.63
C LYS A 105 -11.55 -9.06 6.15
N ARG A 106 -11.85 -8.12 5.25
CA ARG A 106 -11.88 -8.33 3.80
C ARG A 106 -10.52 -8.78 3.28
N GLY A 107 -9.45 -8.13 3.74
CA GLY A 107 -8.09 -8.44 3.36
C GLY A 107 -7.48 -9.66 4.05
N ARG A 108 -8.22 -10.39 4.91
CA ARG A 108 -7.72 -11.56 5.66
C ARG A 108 -6.50 -11.25 6.54
N ALA A 109 -6.47 -10.06 7.12
CA ALA A 109 -5.34 -9.54 7.86
C ALA A 109 -5.07 -10.30 9.17
N ILE A 110 -3.80 -10.60 9.41
CA ILE A 110 -3.26 -10.96 10.74
C ILE A 110 -3.25 -9.69 11.61
N ALA A 111 -2.78 -8.58 11.05
CA ALA A 111 -2.83 -7.25 11.64
C ALA A 111 -3.00 -6.16 10.57
N ALA A 112 -3.52 -5.01 10.97
CA ALA A 112 -3.78 -3.86 10.09
C ALA A 112 -3.57 -2.53 10.82
N ILE A 113 -3.16 -1.50 10.08
CA ILE A 113 -3.16 -0.10 10.52
C ILE A 113 -3.77 0.80 9.44
N ASN A 114 -4.36 1.93 9.83
CA ASN A 114 -4.73 2.95 8.85
C ASN A 114 -3.47 3.52 8.16
N ALA A 115 -3.62 4.07 6.95
CA ALA A 115 -2.46 4.52 6.18
C ALA A 115 -2.60 5.98 5.67
N GLY A 116 -2.81 6.17 4.38
CA GLY A 116 -2.71 7.46 3.70
C GLY A 116 -3.76 8.49 4.12
N PHE A 117 -3.46 9.75 3.79
CA PHE A 117 -4.38 10.86 4.00
C PHE A 117 -5.50 10.86 2.95
N PHE A 118 -6.65 11.42 3.33
CA PHE A 118 -7.82 11.47 2.45
C PHE A 118 -8.68 12.72 2.68
N ASN A 119 -9.51 13.05 1.70
CA ASN A 119 -10.48 14.12 1.82
C ASN A 119 -11.66 13.65 2.69
N MET A 120 -11.89 14.30 3.83
CA MET A 120 -12.95 13.92 4.76
C MET A 120 -14.38 14.11 4.21
N GLU A 121 -14.55 14.92 3.17
CA GLU A 121 -15.83 15.16 2.51
C GLU A 121 -16.10 14.10 1.45
N THR A 122 -15.15 13.87 0.54
CA THR A 122 -15.33 12.95 -0.61
C THR A 122 -14.91 11.50 -0.33
N GLY A 123 -14.01 11.28 0.63
CA GLY A 123 -13.40 9.98 0.93
C GLY A 123 -12.17 9.63 0.08
N GLU A 124 -11.92 10.39 -0.98
CA GLU A 124 -10.81 10.13 -1.91
C GLU A 124 -9.45 10.27 -1.22
N SER A 125 -8.53 9.35 -1.54
CA SER A 125 -7.12 9.52 -1.20
C SER A 125 -6.60 10.83 -1.81
N VAL A 126 -5.72 11.52 -1.10
CA VAL A 126 -5.11 12.78 -1.58
C VAL A 126 -3.63 12.61 -1.95
N SER A 127 -3.09 11.41 -1.73
CA SER A 127 -1.69 11.08 -1.88
C SER A 127 -1.54 9.79 -2.69
N HIS A 128 -0.34 9.56 -3.21
CA HIS A 128 0.01 8.38 -4.00
C HIS A 128 -0.46 7.08 -3.32
N PHE A 129 -1.22 6.28 -4.06
CA PHE A 129 -1.75 4.99 -3.63
C PHE A 129 -1.70 4.00 -4.80
N GLU A 130 -1.00 2.90 -4.57
CA GLU A 130 -0.73 1.84 -5.53
C GLU A 130 -1.11 0.48 -4.92
N LEU A 131 -1.77 -0.33 -5.72
CA LEU A 131 -2.27 -1.65 -5.37
C LEU A 131 -2.10 -2.57 -6.59
N ASP A 132 -1.44 -3.69 -6.39
CA ASP A 132 -1.17 -4.69 -7.43
C ASP A 132 -0.53 -4.05 -8.69
N ASP A 133 0.48 -3.18 -8.51
CA ASP A 133 1.19 -2.41 -9.57
C ASP A 133 0.31 -1.39 -10.33
N VAL A 134 -0.89 -1.12 -9.83
CA VAL A 134 -1.77 -0.09 -10.39
C VAL A 134 -1.84 1.13 -9.49
N ILE A 135 -1.47 2.29 -10.04
CA ILE A 135 -1.63 3.57 -9.35
C ILE A 135 -3.10 4.00 -9.41
N HIS A 136 -3.81 3.87 -8.31
CA HIS A 136 -5.21 4.26 -8.15
C HIS A 136 -5.38 5.75 -7.86
N THR A 137 -4.44 6.35 -7.14
CA THR A 137 -4.46 7.79 -6.85
C THR A 137 -3.05 8.33 -6.90
N HIS A 138 -2.90 9.49 -7.52
CA HIS A 138 -1.67 10.28 -7.46
C HIS A 138 -1.76 11.29 -6.33
N THR A 139 -0.60 11.74 -5.83
CA THR A 139 -0.59 12.91 -4.95
C THR A 139 -1.17 14.10 -5.69
N ARG A 140 -2.12 14.80 -5.06
CA ARG A 140 -2.77 15.96 -5.67
C ARG A 140 -1.72 16.96 -6.14
N ALA A 141 -1.94 17.51 -7.33
CA ALA A 141 -1.00 18.43 -7.99
C ALA A 141 -0.72 19.72 -7.18
N ASP A 142 -1.58 20.10 -6.23
CA ASP A 142 -1.37 21.24 -5.35
C ASP A 142 -0.60 20.92 -4.05
N LEU A 143 -0.23 19.65 -3.86
CA LEU A 143 0.58 19.19 -2.73
C LEU A 143 2.01 18.89 -3.18
N PRO A 144 3.02 19.06 -2.30
CA PRO A 144 4.37 18.62 -2.59
C PRO A 144 4.47 17.09 -2.66
N PRO A 145 5.55 16.54 -3.25
CA PRO A 145 5.94 15.13 -3.14
C PRO A 145 5.92 14.64 -1.70
N ARG A 146 5.63 13.36 -1.49
CA ARG A 146 5.43 12.77 -0.15
C ARG A 146 6.29 11.54 0.05
N SER A 147 6.76 11.36 1.29
CA SER A 147 7.30 10.08 1.73
C SER A 147 6.25 8.98 1.52
N THR A 148 6.69 7.88 0.93
CA THR A 148 5.87 6.75 0.49
C THR A 148 6.55 5.46 0.87
N MET A 149 5.80 4.55 1.50
CA MET A 149 6.25 3.19 1.77
C MET A 149 5.76 2.28 0.66
N GLY A 150 6.66 1.47 0.09
CA GLY A 150 6.40 0.50 -0.95
C GLY A 150 6.83 -0.91 -0.53
N PHE A 151 6.14 -1.92 -1.07
CA PHE A 151 6.50 -3.33 -0.92
C PHE A 151 6.49 -4.06 -2.26
N THR A 152 7.49 -4.90 -2.46
CA THR A 152 7.55 -5.84 -3.60
C THR A 152 6.81 -7.14 -3.27
N ASP A 153 6.31 -7.83 -4.30
CA ASP A 153 5.77 -9.20 -4.20
C ASP A 153 6.84 -10.25 -4.59
N GLY A 154 6.49 -11.54 -4.54
CA GLY A 154 7.30 -12.65 -5.07
C GLY A 154 8.14 -13.39 -4.03
N GLY A 155 7.86 -13.23 -2.74
CA GLY A 155 8.56 -13.91 -1.65
C GLY A 155 8.49 -13.15 -0.33
N ALA A 156 9.58 -13.21 0.44
CA ALA A 156 9.70 -12.44 1.67
C ALA A 156 9.57 -10.93 1.35
N PRO A 157 8.68 -10.18 2.04
CA PRO A 157 8.37 -8.80 1.66
C PRO A 157 9.59 -7.90 1.76
N LYS A 158 9.86 -7.10 0.73
CA LYS A 158 10.92 -6.09 0.77
C LYS A 158 10.33 -4.69 0.88
N ALA A 159 10.65 -4.00 1.97
CA ALA A 159 10.26 -2.61 2.17
C ALA A 159 11.18 -1.67 1.40
N ILE A 160 10.60 -0.68 0.73
CA ILE A 160 11.30 0.41 0.06
C ILE A 160 10.62 1.71 0.47
N MET A 161 11.40 2.71 0.91
CA MET A 161 10.87 4.03 1.23
C MET A 161 11.47 5.05 0.28
N ALA A 162 10.63 5.89 -0.31
CA ALA A 162 11.07 6.96 -1.19
C ALA A 162 10.12 8.17 -1.08
N VAL A 163 10.62 9.35 -1.44
CA VAL A 163 9.75 10.49 -1.74
C VAL A 163 9.21 10.30 -3.16
N VAL A 164 7.89 10.25 -3.31
CA VAL A 164 7.22 10.06 -4.60
C VAL A 164 6.52 11.34 -5.01
N ASP A 165 6.73 11.75 -6.26
CA ASP A 165 6.14 12.97 -6.82
C ASP A 165 4.66 12.80 -7.23
N THR A 166 4.08 13.85 -7.81
CA THR A 166 2.67 13.88 -8.21
C THR A 166 2.37 13.04 -9.45
N GLU A 167 3.38 12.52 -10.14
CA GLU A 167 3.24 11.61 -11.29
C GLU A 167 3.52 10.16 -10.90
N GLY A 168 3.82 9.89 -9.62
CA GLY A 168 4.15 8.56 -9.13
C GLY A 168 5.62 8.17 -9.33
N THR A 169 6.51 9.14 -9.59
CA THR A 169 7.94 8.88 -9.79
C THR A 169 8.69 8.97 -8.45
N PRO A 170 9.46 7.94 -8.07
CA PRO A 170 10.27 7.98 -6.85
C PRO A 170 11.55 8.80 -7.05
N ALA A 171 11.91 9.63 -6.07
CA ALA A 171 13.12 10.45 -6.08
C ALA A 171 14.40 9.64 -5.79
N SER A 172 14.25 8.46 -5.17
CA SER A 172 15.32 7.51 -4.83
C SER A 172 14.88 6.09 -5.15
N HIS A 173 15.80 5.11 -5.13
CA HIS A 173 15.50 3.68 -5.35
C HIS A 173 14.77 3.35 -6.67
N ALA A 174 14.92 4.16 -7.72
CA ALA A 174 14.11 4.03 -8.95
C ALA A 174 14.15 2.64 -9.61
N ASP A 175 15.26 1.91 -9.53
CA ASP A 175 15.35 0.54 -10.08
C ASP A 175 14.65 -0.50 -9.20
N GLU A 176 14.67 -0.31 -7.88
CA GLU A 176 13.98 -1.19 -6.94
C GLU A 176 12.47 -0.90 -6.94
N TRP A 177 12.09 0.37 -7.11
CA TRP A 177 10.69 0.81 -7.15
C TRP A 177 9.90 0.21 -8.32
N LYS A 178 10.55 -0.14 -9.42
CA LYS A 178 9.92 -0.86 -10.55
C LYS A 178 9.35 -2.23 -10.18
N GLN A 179 9.69 -2.75 -8.99
CA GLN A 179 9.19 -4.03 -8.48
C GLN A 179 8.17 -3.85 -7.36
N VAL A 180 7.85 -2.61 -6.99
CA VAL A 180 6.83 -2.31 -6.00
C VAL A 180 5.47 -2.69 -6.58
N MET A 181 4.68 -3.39 -5.79
CA MET A 181 3.31 -3.78 -6.13
C MET A 181 2.30 -3.03 -5.26
N HIS A 182 2.72 -2.61 -4.07
CA HIS A 182 1.89 -1.91 -3.11
C HIS A 182 2.63 -0.69 -2.61
N ALA A 183 2.04 0.49 -2.75
CA ALA A 183 2.62 1.72 -2.21
C ALA A 183 1.52 2.61 -1.59
N ILE A 184 1.82 3.20 -0.43
CA ILE A 184 0.95 4.21 0.16
C ILE A 184 1.79 5.38 0.65
N ALA A 185 1.48 6.56 0.13
CA ALA A 185 2.05 7.82 0.59
C ALA A 185 1.42 8.24 1.91
N GLY A 186 2.27 8.78 2.78
CA GLY A 186 1.87 9.37 4.04
C GLY A 186 2.67 10.64 4.25
N GLY A 187 3.57 10.56 5.22
CA GLY A 187 4.52 11.57 5.57
C GLY A 187 4.16 12.36 6.84
N PRO A 188 5.10 13.17 7.33
CA PRO A 188 6.45 13.31 6.79
C PRO A 188 7.31 12.06 7.03
N GLY A 189 8.40 11.95 6.27
CA GLY A 189 9.54 11.10 6.64
C GLY A 189 10.08 11.52 8.00
N LEU A 190 10.55 10.55 8.77
CA LEU A 190 11.03 10.74 10.16
C LEU A 190 12.50 10.34 10.29
N ILE A 191 12.89 9.22 9.68
CA ILE A 191 14.25 8.69 9.69
C ILE A 191 14.57 8.22 8.28
N ASP A 192 15.72 8.59 7.75
CA ASP A 192 16.20 8.24 6.41
C ASP A 192 17.63 7.70 6.48
N GLU A 193 17.80 6.42 6.14
CA GLU A 193 19.07 5.68 6.20
C GLU A 193 19.87 5.88 7.52
N GLY A 194 19.15 5.89 8.65
CA GLY A 194 19.69 6.07 10.00
C GLY A 194 19.86 7.52 10.43
N ASN A 195 19.58 8.49 9.56
CA ASN A 195 19.58 9.90 9.89
C ASN A 195 18.17 10.34 10.32
N VAL A 196 18.05 10.86 11.54
CA VAL A 196 16.80 11.49 12.02
C VAL A 196 16.57 12.77 11.21
N THR A 197 15.62 12.70 10.28
CA THR A 197 15.31 13.75 9.31
C THR A 197 13.79 13.86 9.19
N ILE A 198 13.19 14.77 9.95
CA ILE A 198 11.76 15.07 9.81
C ILE A 198 11.59 15.97 8.59
N THR A 199 10.96 15.47 7.53
CA THR A 199 10.81 16.16 6.23
C THR A 199 9.54 17.01 6.13
N ASP A 200 9.00 17.44 7.27
CA ASP A 200 7.70 18.11 7.39
C ASP A 200 7.61 19.42 6.60
N GLU A 201 8.62 20.28 6.63
CA GLU A 201 8.59 21.53 5.86
C GLU A 201 8.56 21.26 4.35
N PHE A 202 9.44 20.38 3.86
CA PHE A 202 9.54 20.00 2.45
C PHE A 202 8.24 19.35 1.95
N GLU A 203 7.66 18.48 2.76
CA GLU A 203 6.41 17.79 2.44
C GLU A 203 5.17 18.63 2.82
N GLY A 204 5.29 19.91 3.17
CA GLY A 204 4.13 20.78 3.43
C GLY A 204 3.30 20.40 4.66
N PHE A 205 3.91 19.70 5.63
CA PHE A 205 3.39 19.40 6.95
C PHE A 205 3.87 20.36 8.05
N GLY A 206 4.74 21.33 7.75
CA GLY A 206 5.41 22.24 8.70
C GLY A 206 4.52 23.16 9.56
N LYS A 207 3.19 22.93 9.62
CA LYS A 207 2.31 23.65 10.55
C LYS A 207 2.59 23.17 11.97
N VAL A 208 2.89 24.10 12.88
CA VAL A 208 3.12 23.85 14.33
C VAL A 208 2.06 22.91 14.95
N ASN A 209 0.78 23.09 14.61
CA ASN A 209 -0.29 22.25 15.15
C ASN A 209 -0.18 20.77 14.73
N PHE A 210 0.44 20.48 13.59
CA PHE A 210 0.67 19.12 13.12
C PHE A 210 2.00 18.55 13.64
N VAL A 211 3.03 19.38 13.74
CA VAL A 211 4.41 18.95 14.05
C VAL A 211 4.66 18.86 15.55
N GLU A 212 4.43 19.95 16.26
CA GLU A 212 4.84 20.15 17.66
C GLU A 212 3.74 19.82 18.67
N LYS A 213 2.48 19.68 18.22
CA LYS A 213 1.41 19.25 19.12
C LYS A 213 1.28 17.74 19.15
N ARG A 214 1.04 17.25 20.36
CA ARG A 214 0.73 15.84 20.61
C ARG A 214 -0.62 15.45 20.02
N HIS A 215 -0.60 14.40 19.22
CA HIS A 215 -1.76 13.80 18.57
C HIS A 215 -1.67 12.27 18.64
N PRO A 216 -2.80 11.56 18.47
CA PRO A 216 -2.74 10.17 18.05
C PRO A 216 -1.93 10.08 16.74
N ARG A 217 -1.03 9.10 16.65
CA ARG A 217 -0.12 8.93 15.51
C ARG A 217 -0.20 7.51 14.99
N THR A 218 0.02 7.37 13.69
CA THR A 218 0.28 6.09 13.05
C THR A 218 1.60 6.24 12.29
N ALA A 219 2.52 5.29 12.45
CA ALA A 219 3.81 5.30 11.80
C ALA A 219 4.24 3.90 11.37
N MET A 220 5.13 3.84 10.40
CA MET A 220 5.80 2.63 9.97
C MET A 220 7.28 2.90 9.81
N GLY A 221 8.11 1.94 10.20
CA GLY A 221 9.53 1.99 9.94
C GLY A 221 10.13 0.60 9.90
N PHE A 222 11.33 0.49 9.37
CA PHE A 222 12.08 -0.76 9.30
C PHE A 222 13.55 -0.54 9.59
N ASN A 223 14.23 -1.64 9.90
CA ASN A 223 15.67 -1.73 10.04
C ASN A 223 16.20 -2.55 8.86
N SER A 224 16.86 -1.88 7.91
CA SER A 224 17.39 -2.48 6.68
C SER A 224 18.41 -3.60 6.91
N LYS A 225 19.07 -3.63 8.08
CA LYS A 225 20.11 -4.62 8.40
C LYS A 225 19.53 -5.92 8.97
N THR A 226 18.47 -5.80 9.77
CA THR A 226 17.82 -6.95 10.43
C THR A 226 16.57 -7.40 9.72
N ASN A 227 16.07 -6.62 8.74
CA ASN A 227 14.80 -6.84 8.06
C ASN A 227 13.64 -6.94 9.06
N ARG A 228 13.67 -6.10 10.10
CA ARG A 228 12.57 -5.96 11.06
C ARG A 228 11.77 -4.71 10.75
N MET A 229 10.46 -4.84 10.68
CA MET A 229 9.54 -3.73 10.49
C MET A 229 8.66 -3.53 11.73
N PHE A 230 8.32 -2.28 12.00
CA PHE A 230 7.49 -1.86 13.11
C PHE A 230 6.37 -0.96 12.62
N TRP A 231 5.14 -1.33 12.93
CA TRP A 231 3.97 -0.48 12.79
C TRP A 231 3.61 0.02 14.17
N VAL A 232 3.46 1.33 14.31
CA VAL A 232 3.24 1.96 15.60
C VAL A 232 1.96 2.78 15.52
N THR A 233 1.04 2.52 16.44
CA THR A 233 -0.09 3.43 16.70
C THR A 233 0.00 3.96 18.13
N VAL A 234 -0.06 5.27 18.26
CA VAL A 234 -0.05 5.96 19.56
C VAL A 234 -1.44 6.53 19.77
N ASP A 235 -2.10 6.16 20.87
CA ASP A 235 -3.37 6.79 21.25
C ASP A 235 -3.15 8.27 21.63
N GLY A 236 -4.19 9.09 21.59
CA GLY A 236 -4.04 10.50 21.96
C GLY A 236 -5.37 11.22 22.18
N ARG A 237 -5.26 12.51 22.54
CA ARG A 237 -6.41 13.41 22.84
C ARG A 237 -7.30 12.92 23.99
N GLN A 238 -6.75 12.09 24.87
CA GLN A 238 -7.47 11.51 26.01
C GLN A 238 -6.63 11.75 27.27
N PRO A 239 -6.76 12.92 27.93
CA PRO A 239 -5.79 13.36 28.94
C PRO A 239 -5.50 12.38 30.09
N GLU A 240 -6.47 11.56 30.48
CA GLU A 240 -6.33 10.56 31.54
C GLU A 240 -5.82 9.19 31.06
N TRP A 241 -5.70 8.99 29.75
CA TRP A 241 -5.33 7.73 29.12
C TRP A 241 -4.06 7.89 28.29
N SER A 242 -4.14 8.65 27.20
CA SER A 242 -2.99 8.98 26.36
C SER A 242 -3.12 10.40 25.79
N VAL A 243 -2.06 11.19 25.94
CA VAL A 243 -1.97 12.55 25.39
C VAL A 243 -1.54 12.57 23.92
N GLY A 244 -0.94 11.48 23.43
CA GLY A 244 -0.37 11.37 22.09
C GLY A 244 1.07 11.87 22.00
N MET A 245 1.64 11.79 20.81
CA MET A 245 3.03 12.22 20.53
C MET A 245 3.05 13.34 19.50
N ASP A 246 4.00 14.26 19.66
CA ASP A 246 4.45 15.13 18.58
C ASP A 246 5.35 14.34 17.60
N LEU A 247 5.78 14.96 16.50
CA LEU A 247 6.60 14.25 15.51
C LEU A 247 8.02 13.96 16.00
N PHE A 248 8.56 14.76 16.92
CA PHE A 248 9.91 14.53 17.46
C PHE A 248 9.88 13.32 18.39
N GLU A 249 8.92 13.25 19.30
CA GLU A 249 8.68 12.12 20.20
C GLU A 249 8.45 10.83 19.41
N LEU A 250 7.61 10.88 18.38
CA LEU A 250 7.38 9.73 17.49
C LEU A 250 8.67 9.29 16.79
N THR A 251 9.46 10.23 16.28
CA THR A 251 10.74 9.91 15.61
C THR A 251 11.72 9.23 16.55
N HIS A 252 11.83 9.71 17.79
CA HIS A 252 12.68 9.07 18.80
C HIS A 252 12.19 7.67 19.15
N LEU A 253 10.87 7.45 19.29
CA LEU A 253 10.32 6.11 19.49
C LEU A 253 10.69 5.17 18.34
N MET A 254 10.56 5.60 17.08
CA MET A 254 10.94 4.78 15.93
C MET A 254 12.44 4.45 15.93
N ALA A 255 13.29 5.41 16.29
CA ALA A 255 14.73 5.19 16.43
C ALA A 255 15.07 4.21 17.58
N ASP A 256 14.39 4.33 18.73
CA ASP A 256 14.57 3.44 19.89
C ASP A 256 14.09 2.00 19.59
N LEU A 257 13.09 1.83 18.72
CA LEU A 257 12.71 0.52 18.16
C LEU A 257 13.74 -0.04 17.16
N GLY A 258 14.73 0.76 16.79
CA GLY A 258 15.85 0.39 15.93
C GLY A 258 15.60 0.66 14.44
N CYS A 259 14.58 1.43 14.07
CA CYS A 259 14.34 1.78 12.66
C CYS A 259 15.47 2.66 12.12
N ASP A 260 15.98 2.33 10.94
CA ASP A 260 16.85 3.20 10.15
C ASP A 260 16.08 3.91 9.03
N ASN A 261 14.84 3.49 8.75
CA ASN A 261 13.92 4.17 7.87
C ASN A 261 12.55 4.24 8.56
N ALA A 262 11.92 5.40 8.61
CA ALA A 262 10.60 5.55 9.22
C ALA A 262 9.84 6.76 8.66
N MET A 263 8.52 6.65 8.59
CA MET A 263 7.63 7.72 8.17
C MET A 263 6.31 7.70 8.95
N ASN A 264 5.68 8.88 9.04
CA ASN A 264 4.35 9.05 9.61
C ASN A 264 3.26 8.72 8.58
N PHE A 265 2.08 8.33 9.04
CA PHE A 265 0.84 8.15 8.27
C PHE A 265 -0.29 9.01 8.84
N ASP A 266 -1.50 8.93 8.28
CA ASP A 266 -2.64 9.68 8.79
C ASP A 266 -2.89 9.35 10.28
N GLY A 267 -3.12 10.39 11.07
CA GLY A 267 -3.16 10.32 12.52
C GLY A 267 -4.51 10.68 13.11
N GLY A 268 -4.50 11.15 14.35
CA GLY A 268 -5.67 11.74 14.98
C GLY A 268 -6.85 10.78 15.09
N GLY A 269 -7.95 11.13 14.43
CA GLY A 269 -9.18 10.32 14.47
C GLY A 269 -9.07 9.02 13.65
N SER A 270 -8.09 8.93 12.74
CA SER A 270 -7.88 7.78 11.85
C SER A 270 -7.04 6.70 12.51
N THR A 271 -6.17 7.06 13.47
CA THR A 271 -5.27 6.13 14.18
C THR A 271 -6.04 4.96 14.78
N THR A 272 -5.88 3.82 14.11
CA THR A 272 -6.51 2.56 14.49
C THR A 272 -5.53 1.44 14.20
N CYS A 273 -5.38 0.49 15.13
CA CYS A 273 -4.65 -0.75 14.94
C CYS A 273 -5.60 -1.92 15.17
N VAL A 274 -5.57 -2.89 14.26
CA VAL A 274 -6.24 -4.17 14.38
C VAL A 274 -5.19 -5.27 14.51
N ALA A 275 -5.32 -6.12 15.51
CA ALA A 275 -4.52 -7.32 15.66
C ALA A 275 -5.44 -8.52 15.95
N ASN A 276 -5.26 -9.61 15.21
CA ASN A 276 -6.06 -10.82 15.34
C ASN A 276 -7.59 -10.54 15.32
N GLY A 277 -8.01 -9.73 14.35
CA GLY A 277 -9.41 -9.37 14.12
C GLY A 277 -10.03 -8.42 15.16
N LYS A 278 -9.25 -7.82 16.06
CA LYS A 278 -9.75 -6.89 17.09
C LYS A 278 -9.02 -5.55 17.02
N VAL A 279 -9.76 -4.47 17.22
CA VAL A 279 -9.15 -3.15 17.49
C VAL A 279 -8.45 -3.23 18.84
N VAL A 280 -7.15 -2.92 18.87
CA VAL A 280 -6.32 -3.03 20.08
C VAL A 280 -6.10 -1.70 20.80
N ASN A 281 -6.13 -0.59 20.06
CA ASN A 281 -5.91 0.75 20.60
C ASN A 281 -7.24 1.45 20.98
N ARG A 282 -7.17 2.51 21.79
CA ARG A 282 -8.34 3.33 22.15
C ARG A 282 -8.43 4.57 21.26
N VAL A 283 -9.23 4.46 20.21
CA VAL A 283 -9.42 5.54 19.24
C VAL A 283 -9.92 6.87 19.84
N SER A 284 -9.48 7.98 19.25
CA SER A 284 -9.76 9.34 19.74
C SER A 284 -11.13 9.91 19.33
N GLY A 285 -11.94 9.14 18.60
CA GLY A 285 -13.29 9.54 18.22
C GLY A 285 -14.17 9.75 19.46
N LYS A 286 -15.13 10.68 19.36
CA LYS A 286 -16.14 10.88 20.41
C LYS A 286 -16.80 9.55 20.75
N ASP A 287 -16.98 9.25 22.03
CA ASP A 287 -17.56 7.99 22.50
C ASP A 287 -16.86 6.73 21.95
N ARG A 288 -15.56 6.85 21.61
CA ARG A 288 -14.71 5.78 21.06
C ARG A 288 -15.16 5.29 19.68
N THR A 289 -15.81 6.15 18.90
CA THR A 289 -16.25 5.80 17.54
C THR A 289 -15.05 5.67 16.59
N LEU A 290 -14.99 4.58 15.84
CA LEU A 290 -14.05 4.39 14.75
C LEU A 290 -14.35 5.34 13.59
N ARG A 291 -13.31 5.99 13.07
CA ARG A 291 -13.37 6.73 11.80
C ARG A 291 -13.22 5.74 10.64
N ALA A 292 -14.04 5.90 9.62
CA ALA A 292 -13.84 5.22 8.35
C ALA A 292 -12.71 5.93 7.57
N VAL A 293 -11.77 5.17 7.04
CA VAL A 293 -10.54 5.62 6.37
C VAL A 293 -10.56 5.20 4.90
N SER A 294 -9.77 5.88 4.07
CA SER A 294 -9.71 5.61 2.63
C SER A 294 -8.88 4.38 2.28
N ASN A 295 -7.78 4.14 3.00
CA ASN A 295 -6.91 2.99 2.78
C ASN A 295 -6.15 2.60 4.06
N ALA A 296 -5.52 1.42 4.00
CA ALA A 296 -4.84 0.79 5.11
C ALA A 296 -3.67 -0.08 4.63
N TRP A 297 -2.75 -0.36 5.54
CA TRP A 297 -1.78 -1.44 5.41
C TRP A 297 -2.29 -2.67 6.15
N ILE A 298 -2.13 -3.84 5.53
CA ILE A 298 -2.40 -5.12 6.17
C ILE A 298 -1.23 -6.08 6.00
N VAL A 299 -0.97 -6.88 7.03
CA VAL A 299 -0.10 -8.04 6.95
C VAL A 299 -0.97 -9.27 7.00
N ARG A 300 -0.82 -10.17 6.04
CA ARG A 300 -1.60 -11.41 5.96
C ARG A 300 -0.70 -12.57 5.58
N LYS A 301 -1.26 -13.77 5.66
CA LYS A 301 -0.57 -14.97 5.19
C LYS A 301 -0.58 -15.00 3.66
N ALA A 302 0.59 -15.15 3.05
CA ALA A 302 0.72 -15.44 1.63
C ALA A 302 0.13 -16.82 1.35
N LEU A 303 -0.90 -16.88 0.51
CA LEU A 303 -1.55 -18.13 0.09
C LEU A 303 -1.24 -18.40 -1.38
N PRO A 304 -1.22 -19.67 -1.83
CA PRO A 304 -1.03 -19.98 -3.23
C PRO A 304 -2.16 -19.38 -4.08
N GLU A 305 -1.78 -18.60 -5.08
CA GLU A 305 -2.68 -17.94 -6.02
C GLU A 305 -2.47 -18.51 -7.44
N ILE A 306 -3.58 -18.71 -8.15
CA ILE A 306 -3.58 -19.08 -9.56
C ILE A 306 -4.25 -17.93 -10.30
N ILE A 307 -3.48 -17.21 -11.10
CA ILE A 307 -3.99 -16.13 -11.93
C ILE A 307 -4.06 -16.64 -13.37
N VAL A 308 -5.19 -16.37 -14.03
CA VAL A 308 -5.37 -16.64 -15.46
C VAL A 308 -5.83 -15.35 -16.12
N ASP A 309 -4.95 -14.78 -16.92
CA ASP A 309 -5.19 -13.55 -17.69
C ASP A 309 -6.00 -13.84 -18.97
N ASN A 310 -6.59 -12.82 -19.61
CA ASN A 310 -7.38 -12.98 -20.83
C ASN A 310 -6.59 -13.43 -22.06
N ASP A 311 -5.28 -13.27 -22.04
CA ASP A 311 -4.35 -13.71 -23.09
C ASP A 311 -3.68 -15.06 -22.75
N SER A 312 -3.93 -15.60 -21.55
CA SER A 312 -3.32 -16.84 -21.09
C SER A 312 -3.81 -18.05 -21.88
N PRO A 313 -3.00 -19.12 -22.04
CA PRO A 313 -3.40 -20.34 -22.75
C PRO A 313 -4.64 -21.04 -22.18
N ASN A 314 -4.94 -20.80 -20.90
CA ASN A 314 -6.09 -21.34 -20.19
C ASN A 314 -7.33 -20.42 -20.26
N ALA A 315 -7.30 -19.37 -21.08
CA ALA A 315 -8.44 -18.54 -21.42
C ALA A 315 -8.91 -18.84 -22.85
N SER A 316 -10.22 -18.90 -23.05
CA SER A 316 -10.86 -19.06 -24.36
C SER A 316 -11.95 -18.03 -24.54
N LYS A 317 -12.07 -17.45 -25.74
CA LYS A 317 -13.01 -16.36 -26.03
C LYS A 317 -13.76 -16.57 -27.33
N SER A 318 -15.03 -16.14 -27.35
CA SER A 318 -15.89 -16.09 -28.52
C SER A 318 -16.70 -14.80 -28.54
N GLY A 319 -17.09 -14.34 -29.72
CA GLY A 319 -17.73 -13.03 -29.90
C GLY A 319 -16.72 -11.95 -30.29
N ASN A 320 -17.23 -10.76 -30.59
CA ASN A 320 -16.44 -9.66 -31.19
C ASN A 320 -15.75 -8.80 -30.12
N TRP A 321 -14.84 -9.39 -29.34
CA TRP A 321 -14.06 -8.67 -28.34
C TRP A 321 -13.07 -7.69 -29.00
N SER A 322 -12.97 -6.48 -28.45
CA SER A 322 -11.89 -5.54 -28.72
C SER A 322 -10.87 -5.60 -27.60
N MET A 323 -9.58 -5.56 -27.93
CA MET A 323 -8.52 -5.44 -26.94
C MET A 323 -8.29 -3.97 -26.62
N VAL A 324 -8.10 -3.66 -25.34
CA VAL A 324 -7.73 -2.34 -24.84
C VAL A 324 -6.45 -2.46 -24.04
N ALA A 325 -5.54 -1.52 -24.20
CA ALA A 325 -4.32 -1.40 -23.41
C ALA A 325 -4.39 -0.06 -22.69
N GLU A 326 -5.12 -0.04 -21.58
CA GLU A 326 -5.43 1.18 -20.82
C GLU A 326 -4.98 1.05 -19.37
N LYS A 327 -4.88 2.20 -18.67
CA LYS A 327 -4.51 2.21 -17.26
C LYS A 327 -5.56 1.41 -16.46
N GLY A 328 -5.10 0.43 -15.69
CA GLY A 328 -5.97 -0.40 -14.85
C GLY A 328 -6.23 -1.80 -15.37
N CYS A 329 -5.70 -2.16 -16.55
CA CYS A 329 -5.59 -3.56 -16.95
C CYS A 329 -4.73 -4.34 -15.94
N PHE A 330 -5.07 -5.60 -15.70
CA PHE A 330 -4.09 -6.53 -15.15
C PHE A 330 -3.10 -6.88 -16.26
N GLY A 331 -1.80 -6.81 -15.98
CA GLY A 331 -0.80 -6.97 -17.03
C GLY A 331 -0.88 -5.88 -18.10
N ASN A 332 -0.97 -6.27 -19.37
CA ASN A 332 -0.77 -5.35 -20.50
C ASN A 332 -2.06 -4.92 -21.20
N ASP A 333 -3.12 -5.73 -21.14
CA ASP A 333 -4.34 -5.50 -21.90
C ASP A 333 -5.57 -6.09 -21.20
N ALA A 334 -6.75 -5.68 -21.66
CA ALA A 334 -8.02 -6.25 -21.29
C ALA A 334 -8.91 -6.42 -22.52
N LEU A 335 -10.00 -7.17 -22.40
CA LEU A 335 -11.03 -7.30 -23.40
C LEU A 335 -12.23 -6.42 -23.06
N VAL A 336 -12.76 -5.73 -24.07
CA VAL A 336 -14.01 -4.98 -23.99
C VAL A 336 -14.94 -5.44 -25.11
N PHE A 337 -16.19 -5.72 -24.76
CA PHE A 337 -17.23 -5.99 -25.74
C PHE A 337 -18.38 -5.00 -25.57
N THR A 338 -18.73 -4.36 -26.68
CA THR A 338 -19.88 -3.48 -26.83
C THR A 338 -20.79 -4.09 -27.89
N SER A 339 -22.03 -4.41 -27.52
CA SER A 339 -23.03 -4.79 -28.53
C SER A 339 -23.42 -3.55 -29.33
N ASN A 340 -23.34 -3.67 -30.66
CA ASN A 340 -23.74 -2.64 -31.60
C ASN A 340 -24.98 -3.04 -32.40
N SER A 341 -25.46 -4.29 -32.25
CA SER A 341 -26.71 -4.78 -32.83
C SER A 341 -27.28 -5.97 -32.07
N ASP A 342 -28.61 -6.17 -32.17
CA ASP A 342 -29.29 -7.35 -31.62
C ASP A 342 -28.86 -8.67 -32.30
N ASP A 343 -28.21 -8.59 -33.47
CA ASP A 343 -27.67 -9.73 -34.24
C ASP A 343 -26.25 -10.15 -33.80
N ASP A 344 -25.63 -9.41 -32.87
CA ASP A 344 -24.29 -9.74 -32.39
C ASP A 344 -24.30 -11.09 -31.66
N LYS A 345 -23.33 -11.97 -31.98
CA LYS A 345 -23.13 -13.19 -31.21
C LYS A 345 -22.79 -12.81 -29.75
N PRO A 346 -23.35 -13.52 -28.75
CA PRO A 346 -22.98 -13.31 -27.35
C PRO A 346 -21.46 -13.34 -27.18
N ALA A 347 -20.94 -12.35 -26.44
CA ALA A 347 -19.55 -12.32 -26.06
C ALA A 347 -19.35 -13.19 -24.83
N VAL A 348 -18.40 -14.12 -24.95
CA VAL A 348 -18.07 -15.08 -23.89
C VAL A 348 -16.57 -15.13 -23.76
N ILE A 349 -16.07 -15.09 -22.53
CA ILE A 349 -14.73 -15.52 -22.17
C ILE A 349 -14.85 -16.56 -21.06
N THR A 350 -14.06 -17.62 -21.17
CA THR A 350 -13.98 -18.68 -20.18
C THR A 350 -12.54 -18.92 -19.80
N TRP A 351 -12.26 -18.79 -18.50
CA TRP A 351 -10.99 -19.15 -17.89
C TRP A 351 -11.10 -20.55 -17.25
N SER A 352 -10.14 -21.41 -17.55
CA SER A 352 -10.07 -22.80 -17.08
C SER A 352 -8.76 -23.04 -16.32
N PRO A 353 -8.64 -22.56 -15.07
CA PRO A 353 -7.40 -22.63 -14.32
C PRO A 353 -7.01 -24.07 -13.99
N THR A 354 -5.71 -24.39 -14.12
CA THR A 354 -5.15 -25.64 -13.64
C THR A 354 -4.84 -25.51 -12.15
N LEU A 355 -5.55 -26.27 -11.31
CA LEU A 355 -5.40 -26.20 -9.87
C LEU A 355 -4.40 -27.23 -9.34
N PRO A 356 -3.52 -26.87 -8.40
CA PRO A 356 -2.46 -27.77 -7.93
C PRO A 356 -2.95 -28.88 -7.00
N ALA A 357 -4.13 -28.73 -6.38
CA ALA A 357 -4.68 -29.69 -5.44
C ALA A 357 -6.17 -29.42 -5.15
N PRO A 358 -6.94 -30.41 -4.66
CA PRO A 358 -8.29 -30.17 -4.16
C PRO A 358 -8.29 -29.23 -2.94
N GLY A 359 -9.44 -28.58 -2.68
CA GLY A 359 -9.60 -27.65 -1.57
C GLY A 359 -10.71 -26.62 -1.75
N GLU A 360 -10.80 -25.69 -0.80
CA GLU A 360 -11.63 -24.50 -0.91
C GLU A 360 -10.82 -23.36 -1.54
N TYR A 361 -11.39 -22.72 -2.55
CA TYR A 361 -10.77 -21.62 -3.30
C TYR A 361 -11.65 -20.37 -3.24
N LEU A 362 -11.05 -19.24 -2.88
CA LEU A 362 -11.62 -17.92 -3.16
C LEU A 362 -11.43 -17.62 -4.64
N VAL A 363 -12.48 -17.13 -5.30
CA VAL A 363 -12.42 -16.72 -6.71
C VAL A 363 -12.65 -15.21 -6.78
N GLU A 364 -11.75 -14.52 -7.44
CA GLU A 364 -11.79 -13.09 -7.67
C GLU A 364 -11.68 -12.77 -9.17
N GLY A 365 -12.31 -11.68 -9.59
CA GLY A 365 -12.23 -11.17 -10.96
C GLY A 365 -11.61 -9.79 -10.99
N TRP A 366 -10.86 -9.53 -12.06
CA TRP A 366 -10.33 -8.22 -12.43
C TRP A 366 -11.04 -7.72 -13.70
N TRP A 367 -11.24 -6.41 -13.79
CA TRP A 367 -11.79 -5.75 -14.98
C TRP A 367 -11.40 -4.28 -15.03
N VAL A 368 -11.53 -3.66 -16.20
CA VAL A 368 -11.42 -2.21 -16.33
C VAL A 368 -12.80 -1.56 -16.25
N ALA A 369 -12.98 -0.70 -15.25
CA ALA A 369 -14.24 -0.01 -15.03
C ALA A 369 -14.41 1.20 -15.94
N GLY A 370 -15.66 1.52 -16.29
CA GLY A 370 -15.98 2.67 -17.13
C GLY A 370 -17.46 3.06 -17.05
N PRO A 371 -17.82 4.34 -17.25
CA PRO A 371 -19.21 4.79 -17.15
C PRO A 371 -20.11 4.20 -18.25
N ASP A 372 -19.52 3.69 -19.33
CA ASP A 372 -20.22 3.00 -20.41
C ASP A 372 -20.38 1.49 -20.16
N ARG A 373 -19.80 0.96 -19.08
CA ARG A 373 -19.90 -0.45 -18.70
C ARG A 373 -21.29 -0.78 -18.14
N THR A 374 -21.67 -2.04 -18.22
CA THR A 374 -22.89 -2.54 -17.56
C THR A 374 -22.70 -2.61 -16.04
N ASP A 375 -23.78 -2.34 -15.32
CA ASP A 375 -23.86 -2.54 -13.87
C ASP A 375 -24.30 -3.95 -13.48
N THR A 376 -24.54 -4.82 -14.46
CA THR A 376 -25.10 -6.18 -14.30
C THR A 376 -24.32 -7.24 -15.06
N ALA A 377 -23.00 -7.11 -15.16
CA ALA A 377 -22.13 -8.11 -15.78
C ALA A 377 -22.23 -9.44 -15.00
N THR A 378 -22.43 -10.57 -15.69
CA THR A 378 -22.67 -11.85 -15.02
C THR A 378 -21.50 -12.81 -15.20
N PHE A 379 -20.86 -13.14 -14.08
CA PHE A 379 -19.89 -14.22 -13.95
C PHE A 379 -20.60 -15.52 -13.57
N SER A 380 -20.15 -16.63 -14.13
CA SER A 380 -20.58 -17.98 -13.79
C SER A 380 -19.38 -18.80 -13.31
N LEU A 381 -19.45 -19.32 -12.08
CA LEU A 381 -18.44 -20.22 -11.53
C LEU A 381 -18.99 -21.64 -11.57
N SER A 382 -18.36 -22.51 -12.35
CA SER A 382 -18.85 -23.86 -12.60
C SER A 382 -17.84 -24.93 -12.18
N VAL A 383 -18.32 -26.00 -11.54
CA VAL A 383 -17.56 -27.21 -11.21
C VAL A 383 -18.42 -28.42 -11.52
N GLY A 384 -18.04 -29.22 -12.52
CA GLY A 384 -18.90 -30.27 -13.07
C GLY A 384 -20.22 -29.69 -13.59
N ASP A 385 -21.34 -30.23 -13.11
CA ASP A 385 -22.71 -29.77 -13.46
C ASP A 385 -23.24 -28.65 -12.54
N LYS A 386 -22.47 -28.23 -11.53
CA LYS A 386 -22.87 -27.16 -10.62
C LYS A 386 -22.37 -25.82 -11.15
N THR A 387 -23.26 -24.83 -11.22
CA THR A 387 -22.95 -23.46 -11.60
C THR A 387 -23.54 -22.48 -10.61
N GLN A 388 -22.74 -21.47 -10.23
CA GLN A 388 -23.15 -20.32 -9.45
C GLN A 388 -23.02 -19.06 -10.31
N GLU A 389 -24.07 -18.24 -10.38
CA GLU A 389 -24.05 -16.96 -11.09
C GLU A 389 -23.88 -15.79 -10.12
N ILE A 390 -23.04 -14.82 -10.49
CA ILE A 390 -22.78 -13.60 -9.73
C ILE A 390 -22.84 -12.42 -10.68
N THR A 391 -23.65 -11.44 -10.30
CA THR A 391 -23.78 -10.18 -11.01
C THR A 391 -22.90 -9.13 -10.35
N VAL A 392 -22.07 -8.46 -11.15
CA VAL A 392 -21.17 -7.37 -10.70
C VAL A 392 -21.41 -6.10 -11.49
N ASN A 393 -21.18 -4.96 -10.83
CA ASN A 393 -21.25 -3.65 -11.47
C ASN A 393 -19.87 -3.23 -11.97
N GLN A 394 -19.68 -3.26 -13.29
CA GLN A 394 -18.40 -2.90 -13.92
C GLN A 394 -18.24 -1.40 -14.19
N GLN A 395 -19.17 -0.55 -13.75
CA GLN A 395 -18.97 0.91 -13.75
C GLN A 395 -18.08 1.38 -12.59
N ARG A 396 -17.74 0.47 -11.67
CA ARG A 396 -16.96 0.73 -10.46
C ARG A 396 -16.03 -0.45 -10.16
N LEU A 397 -15.14 -0.26 -9.19
CA LEU A 397 -14.23 -1.29 -8.66
C LEU A 397 -13.38 -2.00 -9.73
N GLY A 398 -13.13 -1.32 -10.86
CA GLY A 398 -12.14 -1.77 -11.82
C GLY A 398 -10.74 -1.61 -11.26
N SER A 399 -9.78 -2.31 -11.84
CA SER A 399 -8.40 -2.35 -11.37
C SER A 399 -8.23 -2.93 -9.97
N HIS A 400 -9.14 -3.82 -9.55
CA HIS A 400 -9.08 -4.49 -8.25
C HIS A 400 -9.41 -5.97 -8.42
N TRP A 401 -8.89 -6.79 -7.51
CA TRP A 401 -9.42 -8.13 -7.29
C TRP A 401 -10.74 -8.07 -6.52
N ASN A 402 -11.82 -8.45 -7.19
CA ASN A 402 -13.17 -8.42 -6.62
C ASN A 402 -13.66 -9.84 -6.33
N GLU A 403 -14.10 -10.13 -5.11
CA GLU A 403 -14.63 -11.44 -4.73
C GLU A 403 -15.88 -11.80 -5.56
N LEU A 404 -15.77 -12.89 -6.33
CA LEU A 404 -16.86 -13.50 -7.09
C LEU A 404 -17.49 -14.68 -6.33
N GLY A 405 -16.81 -15.22 -5.32
CA GLY A 405 -17.34 -16.27 -4.47
C GLY A 405 -16.31 -17.34 -4.14
N ARG A 406 -16.79 -18.51 -3.73
CA ARG A 406 -15.94 -19.62 -3.27
C ARG A 406 -16.32 -20.91 -3.94
N LEU A 407 -15.31 -21.70 -4.32
CA LEU A 407 -15.49 -23.02 -4.91
C LEU A 407 -14.87 -24.11 -4.04
N ALA A 408 -15.62 -25.19 -3.83
CA ALA A 408 -15.10 -26.44 -3.30
C ALA A 408 -14.69 -27.33 -4.46
N ILE A 409 -13.40 -27.64 -4.55
CA ILE A 409 -12.79 -28.42 -5.63
C ILE A 409 -12.44 -29.81 -5.10
N ALA A 410 -13.07 -30.84 -5.67
CA ALA A 410 -12.74 -32.24 -5.41
C ALA A 410 -11.55 -32.70 -6.27
N GLU A 411 -11.03 -33.91 -6.00
CA GLU A 411 -10.04 -34.55 -6.86
C GLU A 411 -10.56 -34.62 -8.32
N ASP A 412 -9.67 -34.41 -9.28
CA ASP A 412 -9.93 -34.43 -10.73
C ASP A 412 -11.03 -33.47 -11.23
N SER A 413 -11.45 -32.49 -10.42
CA SER A 413 -12.42 -31.48 -10.82
C SER A 413 -11.72 -30.22 -11.32
N THR A 414 -12.09 -29.75 -12.53
CA THR A 414 -11.59 -28.49 -13.08
C THR A 414 -12.71 -27.44 -13.05
N PRO A 415 -12.49 -26.27 -12.41
CA PRO A 415 -13.47 -25.21 -12.45
C PRO A 415 -13.44 -24.49 -13.81
N ARG A 416 -14.57 -23.90 -14.18
CA ARG A 416 -14.68 -22.95 -15.29
C ARG A 416 -15.30 -21.66 -14.77
N ILE A 417 -14.61 -20.55 -15.00
CA ILE A 417 -15.12 -19.22 -14.70
C ILE A 417 -15.45 -18.59 -16.05
N THR A 418 -16.70 -18.16 -16.23
CA THR A 418 -17.17 -17.61 -17.49
C THR A 418 -17.77 -16.24 -17.26
N LEU A 419 -17.38 -15.25 -18.06
CA LEU A 419 -18.08 -13.97 -18.17
C LEU A 419 -18.84 -13.98 -19.50
N THR A 420 -20.15 -13.76 -19.43
CA THR A 420 -21.03 -13.75 -20.60
C THR A 420 -21.78 -12.43 -20.68
N ARG A 421 -21.97 -11.94 -21.91
CA ARG A 421 -22.98 -10.94 -22.22
C ARG A 421 -23.83 -11.37 -23.41
N SER A 422 -25.14 -11.33 -23.22
CA SER A 422 -26.14 -11.50 -24.28
C SER A 422 -26.18 -10.29 -25.21
N ALA A 423 -26.53 -10.51 -26.49
CA ALA A 423 -26.69 -9.46 -27.50
C ALA A 423 -27.64 -8.33 -27.06
N ALA A 424 -28.76 -8.66 -26.41
CA ALA A 424 -29.82 -7.72 -26.04
C ALA A 424 -29.55 -6.84 -24.79
N GLY A 425 -28.30 -6.75 -24.31
CA GLY A 425 -27.95 -6.02 -23.08
C GLY A 425 -27.40 -4.60 -23.32
N THR A 426 -27.70 -3.65 -22.43
CA THR A 426 -27.16 -2.27 -22.47
C THR A 426 -25.79 -2.15 -21.79
N GLY A 427 -24.89 -1.32 -22.35
CA GLY A 427 -23.60 -0.97 -21.75
C GLY A 427 -22.50 -2.03 -21.90
N SER A 428 -21.26 -1.65 -22.22
CA SER A 428 -20.07 -2.49 -22.47
C SER A 428 -19.78 -3.52 -21.35
N ILE A 429 -19.18 -4.68 -21.64
CA ILE A 429 -18.55 -5.53 -20.60
C ILE A 429 -17.03 -5.50 -20.76
N SER A 430 -16.30 -5.58 -19.65
CA SER A 430 -14.86 -5.71 -19.60
C SER A 430 -14.47 -7.06 -18.99
N ALA A 431 -13.47 -7.72 -19.56
CA ALA A 431 -12.91 -8.96 -19.06
C ALA A 431 -11.39 -8.87 -19.10
N ASP A 432 -10.74 -9.30 -18.03
CA ASP A 432 -9.30 -9.17 -17.89
C ASP A 432 -8.74 -10.46 -17.29
N ALA A 433 -8.46 -10.50 -16.00
CA ALA A 433 -7.97 -11.69 -15.31
C ALA A 433 -8.96 -12.26 -14.28
N ILE A 434 -8.73 -13.53 -13.93
CA ILE A 434 -9.28 -14.15 -12.72
C ILE A 434 -8.15 -14.58 -11.78
N ARG A 435 -8.45 -14.59 -10.48
CA ARG A 435 -7.56 -15.13 -9.45
C ARG A 435 -8.27 -16.18 -8.60
N LEU A 436 -7.59 -17.29 -8.35
CA LEU A 436 -8.02 -18.32 -7.41
C LEU A 436 -7.01 -18.47 -6.30
N THR A 437 -7.41 -18.15 -5.07
CA THR A 437 -6.56 -18.25 -3.88
C THR A 437 -6.99 -19.45 -3.04
N LYS A 438 -6.08 -20.40 -2.80
CA LYS A 438 -6.38 -21.62 -2.03
C LYS A 438 -6.49 -21.30 -0.54
N LEU A 439 -7.68 -21.45 0.04
CA LEU A 439 -7.96 -21.14 1.45
C LEU A 439 -7.65 -22.30 2.41
N GLY A 440 -7.72 -23.54 1.93
CA GLY A 440 -7.52 -24.73 2.74
C GLY A 440 -8.18 -25.97 2.17
N THR A 441 -8.43 -26.96 3.03
CA THR A 441 -9.23 -28.15 2.69
C THR A 441 -10.70 -27.77 2.51
N ALA A 442 -11.39 -28.38 1.54
CA ALA A 442 -12.83 -28.23 1.41
C ALA A 442 -13.52 -28.74 2.69
N LYS A 443 -14.45 -27.95 3.24
CA LYS A 443 -15.24 -28.32 4.43
C LYS A 443 -16.46 -29.16 4.10
#